data_AF-Q6BDD1-F1
#
_entry.id   AF-Q6BDD1-F1
#
_cell.length_a   1.000
_cell.length_b   1.000
_cell.length_c   1.000
_cell.angle_alpha   90.00
_cell.angle_beta   90.00
_cell.angle_gamma   90.00
#
_symmetry.space_group_name_H-M   'P 1'
#
loop_
_entity.id
_entity.type
_entity.pdbx_description
1 polymer ?
#
loop_
_entity_poly.entity_id
_entity_poly.type
_entity_poly.pdbx_seq_one_letter_code
_entity_poly.pdbx_strand_id
1 'polypeptide(L)'
;MAGHRVGVADVQGVWAIMPTPSKPNAEDPNARDTVDLDETTRVVKALIDSGANGILTLGSLGEVATLTWDEKRDFMKALVEVAGGRVPVFGGTSTLSTRTTIDETRAARDIGVDGTMVGPPMWCAPDVPTAVQFYRDLAEACPDMSSEELLAEIASELGWEPDAFLAYVHSEEAEDAYRLSNEEAHSRGVFGAPIMMIGEEMWWGSDRLFFLDEYLSSQ
;
A
#
# COMPACT_ATOMS: atom_id res chain seq x y z
N MET A 1 2.03 -11.71 21.32
CA MET A 1 2.88 -12.50 20.41
C MET A 1 3.46 -11.51 19.43
N ALA A 2 4.78 -11.40 19.33
CA ALA A 2 5.39 -10.46 18.39
C ALA A 2 5.00 -10.92 16.97
N GLY A 3 4.24 -10.09 16.26
CA GLY A 3 3.79 -10.39 14.90
C GLY A 3 4.99 -10.48 13.96
N HIS A 4 4.94 -11.42 13.02
CA HIS A 4 5.93 -11.50 11.96
C HIS A 4 5.92 -10.19 11.17
N ARG A 5 7.06 -9.50 11.11
CA ARG A 5 7.21 -8.24 10.38
C ARG A 5 7.55 -8.55 8.92
N VAL A 6 6.87 -7.87 7.99
CA VAL A 6 7.06 -8.03 6.54
C VAL A 6 8.11 -7.04 6.06
N GLY A 7 9.26 -7.54 5.62
CA GLY A 7 10.32 -6.76 5.01
C GLY A 7 10.35 -6.87 3.47
N VAL A 8 11.25 -6.13 2.82
CA VAL A 8 11.38 -6.13 1.35
C VAL A 8 11.72 -7.51 0.79
N ALA A 9 12.45 -8.33 1.55
CA ALA A 9 12.81 -9.69 1.16
C ALA A 9 11.60 -10.64 1.12
N ASP A 10 10.54 -10.34 1.88
CA ASP A 10 9.31 -11.12 1.94
C ASP A 10 8.36 -10.78 0.77
N VAL A 11 8.55 -9.63 0.11
CA VAL A 11 7.76 -9.20 -1.05
C VAL A 11 8.27 -9.89 -2.31
N GLN A 12 7.86 -11.14 -2.50
CA GLN A 12 8.19 -11.96 -3.66
C GLN A 12 6.94 -12.57 -4.29
N GLY A 13 7.03 -12.95 -5.56
CA GLY A 13 5.98 -13.70 -6.26
C GLY A 13 4.72 -12.87 -6.56
N VAL A 14 3.53 -13.46 -6.36
CA VAL A 14 2.24 -12.87 -6.74
C VAL A 14 1.58 -12.21 -5.54
N TRP A 15 1.43 -10.88 -5.62
CA TRP A 15 0.70 -10.09 -4.64
C TRP A 15 -0.64 -9.65 -5.23
N ALA A 16 -1.72 -10.28 -4.76
CA ALA A 16 -3.03 -10.13 -5.35
C ALA A 16 -3.78 -8.93 -4.76
N ILE A 17 -4.16 -7.97 -5.60
CA ILE A 17 -5.09 -6.91 -5.22
C ILE A 17 -6.51 -7.45 -5.37
N MET A 18 -7.26 -7.56 -4.27
CA MET A 18 -8.66 -8.02 -4.30
C MET A 18 -9.65 -6.86 -4.15
N PRO A 19 -10.84 -6.94 -4.79
CA PRO A 19 -11.91 -5.98 -4.55
C PRO A 19 -12.51 -6.16 -3.15
N THR A 20 -13.39 -5.25 -2.75
CA THR A 20 -14.26 -5.42 -1.57
C THR A 20 -15.60 -6.00 -2.05
N PRO A 21 -15.92 -7.28 -1.78
CA PRO A 21 -17.20 -7.85 -2.18
C PRO A 21 -18.37 -7.11 -1.55
N SER A 22 -19.40 -6.83 -2.36
CA SER A 22 -20.54 -6.01 -1.97
C SER A 22 -21.82 -6.83 -1.92
N LYS A 23 -22.65 -6.58 -0.90
CA LYS A 23 -24.01 -7.10 -0.80
C LYS A 23 -24.91 -6.45 -1.87
N PRO A 24 -26.04 -7.09 -2.25
CA PRO A 24 -26.90 -6.60 -3.33
C PRO A 24 -27.45 -5.17 -3.15
N ASN A 25 -27.50 -4.65 -1.92
CA ASN A 25 -28.00 -3.31 -1.61
C ASN A 25 -26.91 -2.23 -1.51
N ALA A 26 -25.66 -2.53 -1.86
CA ALA A 26 -24.53 -1.61 -1.70
C ALA A 26 -24.67 -0.30 -2.50
N GLU A 27 -25.50 -0.29 -3.55
CA GLU A 27 -25.78 0.91 -4.35
C GLU A 27 -26.73 1.91 -3.68
N ASP A 28 -27.48 1.51 -2.64
CA ASP A 28 -28.37 2.42 -1.90
C ASP A 28 -27.53 3.30 -0.96
N PRO A 29 -27.55 4.64 -1.10
CA PRO A 29 -26.77 5.54 -0.24
C PRO A 29 -27.17 5.47 1.26
N ASN A 30 -28.34 4.89 1.58
CA ASN A 30 -28.79 4.67 2.94
C ASN A 30 -28.37 3.31 3.50
N ALA A 31 -27.87 2.39 2.66
CA ALA A 31 -27.39 1.11 3.12
C ALA A 31 -26.16 1.28 4.03
N ARG A 32 -26.06 0.37 4.98
CA ARG A 32 -24.92 0.22 5.90
C ARG A 32 -24.60 -1.25 5.98
N ASP A 33 -23.38 -1.58 6.36
CA ASP A 33 -22.91 -2.97 6.38
C ASP A 33 -23.08 -3.59 4.98
N THR A 34 -22.54 -2.90 3.97
CA THR A 34 -22.66 -3.28 2.56
C THR A 34 -21.62 -4.32 2.13
N VAL A 35 -20.65 -4.64 2.98
CA VAL A 35 -19.58 -5.59 2.66
C VAL A 35 -20.07 -7.03 2.82
N ASP A 36 -19.85 -7.86 1.80
CA ASP A 36 -20.09 -9.30 1.85
C ASP A 36 -18.86 -10.04 2.42
N LEU A 37 -18.91 -10.31 3.73
CA LEU A 37 -17.82 -10.96 4.46
C LEU A 37 -17.71 -12.47 4.16
N ASP A 38 -18.81 -13.11 3.76
CA ASP A 38 -18.80 -14.52 3.35
C ASP A 38 -18.07 -14.68 2.02
N GLU A 39 -18.38 -13.81 1.06
CA GLU A 39 -17.68 -13.77 -0.22
C GLU A 39 -16.22 -13.32 -0.06
N THR A 40 -15.95 -12.37 0.84
CA THR A 40 -14.57 -12.01 1.23
C THR A 40 -13.79 -13.23 1.68
N THR A 41 -14.37 -14.02 2.60
CA THR A 41 -13.76 -15.26 3.10
C THR A 41 -13.48 -16.25 1.97
N ARG A 42 -14.43 -16.42 1.05
CA ARG A 42 -14.30 -17.33 -0.10
C ARG A 42 -13.16 -16.90 -1.03
N VAL A 43 -13.08 -15.61 -1.36
CA VAL A 43 -12.06 -15.06 -2.26
C VAL A 43 -10.66 -15.14 -1.63
N VAL A 44 -10.50 -14.74 -0.36
CA VAL A 44 -9.21 -14.81 0.33
C VAL A 44 -8.68 -16.24 0.36
N LYS A 45 -9.53 -17.22 0.71
CA LYS A 45 -9.15 -18.65 0.69
C LYS A 45 -8.72 -19.08 -0.71
N ALA A 46 -9.50 -18.74 -1.73
CA ALA A 46 -9.17 -19.11 -3.11
C ALA A 46 -7.85 -18.51 -3.59
N LEU A 47 -7.53 -17.25 -3.22
CA LEU A 47 -6.25 -16.61 -3.55
C LEU A 47 -5.07 -17.32 -2.89
N ILE A 48 -5.19 -17.61 -1.59
CA ILE A 48 -4.15 -18.33 -0.83
C ILE A 48 -3.96 -19.75 -1.40
N ASP A 49 -5.06 -20.47 -1.63
CA ASP A 49 -5.02 -21.84 -2.16
C ASP A 49 -4.47 -21.90 -3.61
N SER A 50 -4.57 -20.78 -4.35
CA SER A 50 -3.99 -20.63 -5.69
C SER A 50 -2.50 -20.23 -5.67
N GLY A 51 -1.92 -20.04 -4.48
CA GLY A 51 -0.50 -19.72 -4.32
C GLY A 51 -0.16 -18.23 -4.33
N ALA A 52 -1.10 -17.34 -4.02
CA ALA A 52 -0.77 -15.94 -3.77
C ALA A 52 0.24 -15.83 -2.62
N ASN A 53 1.22 -14.93 -2.75
CA ASN A 53 2.27 -14.68 -1.77
C ASN A 53 1.92 -13.56 -0.79
N GLY A 54 0.99 -12.68 -1.17
CA GLY A 54 0.46 -11.60 -0.35
C GLY A 54 -0.86 -11.08 -0.91
N ILE A 55 -1.66 -10.43 -0.07
CA ILE A 55 -2.93 -9.84 -0.44
C ILE A 55 -2.89 -8.34 -0.17
N LEU A 56 -3.25 -7.54 -1.17
CA LEU A 56 -3.53 -6.12 -0.99
C LEU A 56 -5.03 -5.86 -1.17
N THR A 57 -5.53 -4.85 -0.49
CA THR A 57 -6.93 -4.45 -0.63
C THR A 57 -7.10 -2.94 -0.47
N LEU A 58 -8.34 -2.45 -0.57
CA LEU A 58 -8.70 -1.05 -0.31
C LEU A 58 -7.82 -0.07 -1.12
N GLY A 59 -7.56 -0.41 -2.38
CA GLY A 59 -7.17 0.55 -3.40
C GLY A 59 -8.40 1.21 -4.03
N SER A 60 -8.23 1.84 -5.20
CA SER A 60 -9.36 2.46 -5.91
C SER A 60 -10.48 1.47 -6.24
N LEU A 61 -10.15 0.32 -6.87
CA LEU A 61 -11.11 -0.76 -7.13
C LEU A 61 -11.59 -1.46 -5.84
N GLY A 62 -10.80 -1.37 -4.77
CA GLY A 62 -11.19 -1.85 -3.44
C GLY A 62 -12.12 -0.90 -2.70
N GLU A 63 -12.55 0.20 -3.32
CA GLU A 63 -13.59 1.10 -2.78
C GLU A 63 -13.20 1.83 -1.48
N VAL A 64 -11.90 2.09 -1.29
CA VAL A 64 -11.39 2.82 -0.11
C VAL A 64 -12.02 4.20 0.10
N ALA A 65 -12.52 4.82 -0.97
CA ALA A 65 -13.15 6.13 -0.95
C ALA A 65 -14.67 6.09 -0.65
N THR A 66 -15.33 4.95 -0.87
CA THR A 66 -16.80 4.83 -0.81
C THR A 66 -17.29 4.02 0.38
N LEU A 67 -16.45 3.17 0.96
CA LEU A 67 -16.77 2.45 2.19
C LEU A 67 -16.79 3.38 3.41
N THR A 68 -17.72 3.13 4.32
CA THR A 68 -17.67 3.73 5.66
C THR A 68 -16.51 3.17 6.47
N TRP A 69 -16.10 3.91 7.51
CA TRP A 69 -15.04 3.44 8.41
C TRP A 69 -15.37 2.10 9.08
N ASP A 70 -16.64 1.91 9.49
CA ASP A 70 -17.08 0.66 10.10
C ASP A 70 -16.95 -0.52 9.13
N GLU A 71 -17.34 -0.34 7.87
CA GLU A 71 -17.20 -1.33 6.80
C GLU A 71 -15.73 -1.67 6.52
N LYS A 72 -14.86 -0.65 6.40
CA LYS A 72 -13.41 -0.87 6.24
C LYS A 72 -12.85 -1.72 7.38
N ARG A 73 -13.21 -1.40 8.62
CA ARG A 73 -12.73 -2.12 9.81
C ARG A 73 -13.19 -3.57 9.81
N ASP A 74 -14.46 -3.82 9.56
CA ASP A 74 -15.02 -5.16 9.63
C ASP A 74 -14.50 -6.04 8.47
N PHE A 75 -14.29 -5.42 7.30
CA PHE A 75 -13.60 -6.05 6.18
C PHE A 75 -12.14 -6.40 6.50
N MET A 76 -11.34 -5.47 7.03
CA MET A 76 -9.95 -5.73 7.42
C MET A 76 -9.84 -6.83 8.48
N LYS A 77 -10.75 -6.88 9.47
CA LYS A 77 -10.81 -7.96 10.46
C LYS A 77 -11.04 -9.32 9.79
N ALA A 78 -11.99 -9.41 8.86
CA ALA A 78 -12.26 -10.64 8.13
C ALA A 78 -11.05 -11.08 7.30
N LEU A 79 -10.35 -10.14 6.64
CA LEU A 79 -9.13 -10.45 5.89
C LEU A 79 -8.05 -11.07 6.79
N VAL A 80 -7.76 -10.44 7.93
CA VAL A 80 -6.75 -10.91 8.88
C VAL A 80 -7.13 -12.27 9.46
N GLU A 81 -8.39 -12.44 9.87
CA GLU A 81 -8.90 -13.71 10.41
C GLU A 81 -8.78 -14.85 9.39
N VAL A 82 -9.21 -14.61 8.15
CA VAL A 82 -9.23 -15.63 7.11
C VAL A 82 -7.81 -15.93 6.61
N ALA A 83 -6.95 -14.93 6.46
CA ALA A 83 -5.55 -15.15 6.09
C ALA A 83 -4.85 -16.01 7.16
N GLY A 84 -5.11 -15.74 8.44
CA GLY A 84 -4.61 -16.55 9.55
C GLY A 84 -3.09 -16.64 9.58
N GLY A 85 -2.41 -15.57 9.14
CA GLY A 85 -0.94 -15.50 9.05
C GLY A 85 -0.30 -16.36 7.95
N ARG A 86 -1.08 -16.93 7.02
CA ARG A 86 -0.54 -17.75 5.93
C ARG A 86 0.16 -16.93 4.84
N VAL A 87 -0.30 -15.71 4.62
CA VAL A 87 0.28 -14.71 3.71
C VAL A 87 0.11 -13.32 4.34
N PRO A 88 0.99 -12.35 4.04
CA PRO A 88 0.80 -10.96 4.42
C PRO A 88 -0.50 -10.36 3.87
N VAL A 89 -1.14 -9.50 4.66
CA VAL A 89 -2.33 -8.74 4.29
C VAL A 89 -2.06 -7.25 4.46
N PHE A 90 -2.20 -6.51 3.35
CA PHE A 90 -2.08 -5.06 3.32
C PHE A 90 -3.46 -4.43 3.14
N GLY A 91 -3.91 -3.71 4.17
CA GLY A 91 -5.12 -2.87 4.12
C GLY A 91 -4.88 -1.58 3.33
N GLY A 92 -5.87 -0.70 3.27
CA GLY A 92 -5.75 0.59 2.58
C GLY A 92 -6.37 1.69 3.42
N THR A 93 -5.60 2.76 3.63
CA THR A 93 -5.91 3.86 4.55
C THR A 93 -5.72 5.22 3.88
N SER A 94 -5.88 5.26 2.55
CA SER A 94 -5.79 6.51 1.78
C SER A 94 -6.96 7.41 2.13
N THR A 95 -6.67 8.60 2.68
CA THR A 95 -7.69 9.60 3.05
C THR A 95 -7.32 11.00 2.54
N LEU A 96 -8.16 11.99 2.82
CA LEU A 96 -7.97 13.37 2.37
C LEU A 96 -7.06 14.22 3.28
N SER A 97 -6.49 13.66 4.36
CA SER A 97 -5.54 14.39 5.21
C SER A 97 -4.58 13.49 5.97
N THR A 98 -3.39 13.99 6.28
CA THR A 98 -2.37 13.26 7.04
C THR A 98 -2.90 12.71 8.36
N ARG A 99 -3.65 13.51 9.12
CA ARG A 99 -4.16 13.10 10.45
C ARG A 99 -5.13 11.94 10.36
N THR A 100 -6.09 12.00 9.43
CA THR A 100 -7.07 10.92 9.25
C THR A 100 -6.40 9.65 8.73
N THR A 101 -5.43 9.77 7.82
CA THR A 101 -4.63 8.62 7.38
C THR A 101 -3.87 7.98 8.54
N ILE A 102 -3.24 8.77 9.41
CA ILE A 102 -2.57 8.26 10.62
C ILE A 102 -3.56 7.51 11.53
N ASP A 103 -4.74 8.07 11.76
CA ASP A 103 -5.76 7.44 12.61
C ASP A 103 -6.25 6.12 12.01
N GLU A 104 -6.53 6.07 10.71
CA GLU A 104 -6.94 4.83 10.03
C GLU A 104 -5.79 3.79 10.01
N THR A 105 -4.54 4.20 9.76
CA THR A 105 -3.37 3.30 9.76
C THR A 105 -3.11 2.69 11.13
N ARG A 106 -3.22 3.47 12.22
CA ARG A 106 -3.10 2.94 13.58
C ARG A 106 -4.18 1.92 13.90
N ALA A 107 -5.42 2.21 13.53
CA ALA A 107 -6.51 1.26 13.75
C ALA A 107 -6.37 0.00 12.88
N ALA A 108 -5.88 0.12 11.64
CA ALA A 108 -5.57 -1.02 10.78
C ALA A 108 -4.49 -1.91 11.43
N ARG A 109 -3.43 -1.31 11.97
CA ARG A 109 -2.41 -2.03 12.75
C ARG A 109 -3.02 -2.76 13.96
N ASP A 110 -3.89 -2.11 14.71
CA ASP A 110 -4.54 -2.72 15.89
C ASP A 110 -5.48 -3.88 15.51
N ILE A 111 -6.02 -3.90 14.28
CA ILE A 111 -6.77 -5.03 13.71
C ILE A 111 -5.83 -6.20 13.36
N GLY A 112 -4.56 -5.90 13.06
CA GLY A 112 -3.53 -6.89 12.75
C GLY A 112 -3.22 -7.03 11.26
N VAL A 113 -3.48 -6.02 10.43
CA VAL A 113 -2.92 -6.01 9.05
C VAL A 113 -1.41 -5.82 9.12
N ASP A 114 -0.68 -6.41 8.19
CA ASP A 114 0.79 -6.37 8.17
C ASP A 114 1.33 -5.06 7.59
N GLY A 115 0.50 -4.32 6.86
CA GLY A 115 0.83 -3.01 6.31
C GLY A 115 -0.37 -2.31 5.67
N THR A 116 -0.12 -1.10 5.14
CA THR A 116 -1.14 -0.32 4.44
C THR A 116 -0.67 0.13 3.06
N MET A 117 -1.48 -0.11 2.03
CA MET A 117 -1.36 0.52 0.71
C MET A 117 -1.95 1.93 0.78
N VAL A 118 -1.09 2.95 0.70
CA VAL A 118 -1.47 4.34 1.01
C VAL A 118 -0.97 5.32 -0.05
N GLY A 119 -1.92 6.01 -0.69
CA GLY A 119 -1.68 7.15 -1.56
C GLY A 119 -1.69 8.47 -0.78
N PRO A 120 -1.09 9.54 -1.35
CA PRO A 120 -1.13 10.86 -0.73
C PRO A 120 -2.53 11.49 -0.83
N PRO A 121 -2.88 12.43 0.06
CA PRO A 121 -4.10 13.22 -0.06
C PRO A 121 -4.19 13.92 -1.43
N MET A 122 -5.37 13.86 -2.04
CA MET A 122 -5.52 14.18 -3.48
C MET A 122 -6.45 15.35 -3.79
N TRP A 123 -7.13 15.96 -2.80
CA TRP A 123 -8.01 17.10 -3.07
C TRP A 123 -7.22 18.25 -3.71
N CYS A 124 -6.07 18.56 -3.13
CA CYS A 124 -5.06 19.40 -3.76
C CYS A 124 -3.93 18.48 -4.20
N ALA A 125 -3.54 18.55 -5.47
CA ALA A 125 -2.39 17.81 -5.96
C ALA A 125 -1.14 18.24 -5.16
N PRO A 126 -0.50 17.32 -4.40
CA PRO A 126 0.69 17.67 -3.66
C PRO A 126 1.87 17.86 -4.62
N ASP A 127 2.73 18.83 -4.34
CA ASP A 127 4.07 18.83 -4.92
C ASP A 127 4.95 17.76 -4.27
N VAL A 128 6.13 17.52 -4.84
CA VAL A 128 7.04 16.47 -4.35
C VAL A 128 7.42 16.67 -2.87
N PRO A 129 7.83 17.86 -2.40
CA PRO A 129 8.12 18.08 -0.98
C PRO A 129 6.92 17.77 -0.07
N THR A 130 5.71 18.15 -0.47
CA THR A 130 4.49 17.88 0.31
C THR A 130 4.20 16.38 0.39
N ALA A 131 4.34 15.65 -0.72
CA ALA A 131 4.15 14.20 -0.75
C ALA A 131 5.17 13.48 0.13
N VAL A 132 6.45 13.86 0.05
CA VAL A 132 7.52 13.31 0.89
C VAL A 132 7.24 13.57 2.37
N GLN A 133 6.83 14.79 2.74
CA GLN A 133 6.51 15.11 4.12
C GLN A 133 5.30 14.30 4.64
N PHE A 134 4.27 14.09 3.81
CA PHE A 134 3.15 13.24 4.17
C PHE A 134 3.57 11.81 4.52
N TYR A 135 4.42 11.19 3.71
CA TYR A 135 4.91 9.83 3.98
C TYR A 135 5.82 9.77 5.21
N ARG A 136 6.64 10.80 5.43
CA ARG A 136 7.45 10.94 6.65
C ARG A 136 6.58 11.02 7.90
N ASP A 137 5.59 11.92 7.91
CA ASP A 137 4.66 12.09 9.05
C ASP A 137 3.92 10.77 9.35
N LEU A 138 3.51 10.04 8.31
CA LEU A 138 2.82 8.76 8.46
C LEU A 138 3.74 7.69 9.06
N ALA A 139 4.97 7.58 8.56
CA ALA A 139 5.96 6.63 9.07
C ALA A 139 6.34 6.92 10.52
N GLU A 140 6.61 8.19 10.86
CA GLU A 140 6.92 8.62 12.23
C GLU A 140 5.75 8.35 13.20
N ALA A 141 4.52 8.57 12.76
CA ALA A 141 3.33 8.35 13.58
C ALA A 141 2.95 6.86 13.74
N CYS A 142 3.46 6.00 12.86
CA CYS A 142 3.23 4.55 12.82
C CYS A 142 4.59 3.80 12.73
N PRO A 143 5.46 3.91 13.76
CA PRO A 143 6.90 3.61 13.67
C PRO A 143 7.24 2.12 13.54
N ASP A 144 6.27 1.20 13.59
CA ASP A 144 6.51 -0.21 13.23
C ASP A 144 7.08 -0.35 11.79
N MET A 145 6.99 0.69 10.97
CA MET A 145 7.48 0.74 9.59
C MET A 145 8.78 1.54 9.38
N SER A 146 9.33 2.21 10.39
CA SER A 146 10.56 3.05 10.24
C SER A 146 11.38 3.22 11.53
N SER A 147 11.12 2.40 12.55
CA SER A 147 11.80 2.50 13.85
C SER A 147 13.30 2.25 13.70
N GLU A 148 14.13 3.13 14.25
CA GLU A 148 15.58 2.90 14.33
C GLU A 148 15.90 1.69 15.20
N GLU A 149 15.11 1.41 16.26
CA GLU A 149 15.25 0.17 17.03
C GLU A 149 14.94 -1.07 16.17
N LEU A 150 13.96 -1.00 15.27
CA LEU A 150 13.65 -2.06 14.31
C LEU A 150 14.75 -2.22 13.26
N LEU A 151 15.22 -1.12 12.70
CA LEU A 151 16.34 -1.13 11.75
C LEU A 151 17.61 -1.68 12.39
N ALA A 152 17.86 -1.36 13.66
CA ALA A 152 18.94 -1.91 14.45
C ALA A 152 18.75 -3.40 14.77
N GLU A 153 17.53 -3.83 15.11
CA GLU A 153 17.17 -5.23 15.35
C GLU A 153 17.40 -6.08 14.08
N ILE A 154 16.92 -5.62 12.92
CA ILE A 154 17.14 -6.26 11.61
C ILE A 154 18.63 -6.33 11.28
N ALA A 155 19.37 -5.22 11.48
CA ALA A 155 20.81 -5.20 11.23
C ALA A 155 21.51 -6.27 12.08
N SER A 156 21.17 -6.37 13.36
CA SER A 156 21.73 -7.38 14.26
C SER A 156 21.38 -8.81 13.85
N GLU A 157 20.15 -9.09 13.39
CA GLU A 157 19.73 -10.42 12.91
C GLU A 157 20.48 -10.85 11.64
N LEU A 158 20.81 -9.90 10.78
CA LEU A 158 21.60 -10.12 9.55
C LEU A 158 23.12 -10.18 9.81
N GLY A 159 23.55 -10.03 11.06
CA GLY A 159 24.95 -10.01 11.47
C GLY A 159 25.68 -8.72 11.09
N TRP A 160 24.94 -7.65 10.82
CA TRP A 160 25.46 -6.31 10.58
C TRP A 160 25.60 -5.55 11.91
N GLU A 161 26.49 -4.56 11.92
CA GLU A 161 26.65 -3.67 13.07
C GLU A 161 25.52 -2.62 13.03
N PRO A 162 24.61 -2.58 14.01
CA PRO A 162 23.42 -1.73 13.96
C PRO A 162 23.70 -0.25 13.80
N ASP A 163 24.69 0.28 14.52
CA ASP A 163 25.01 1.71 14.48
C ASP A 163 25.62 2.10 13.13
N ALA A 164 26.44 1.20 12.55
CA ALA A 164 27.00 1.39 11.23
C ALA A 164 25.94 1.30 10.13
N PHE A 165 24.98 0.37 10.27
CA PHE A 165 23.85 0.25 9.35
C PHE A 165 22.96 1.49 9.37
N LEU A 166 22.57 1.96 10.57
CA LEU A 166 21.79 3.19 10.73
C LEU A 166 22.53 4.40 10.15
N ALA A 167 23.84 4.53 10.44
CA ALA A 167 24.66 5.58 9.86
C ALA A 167 24.70 5.53 8.32
N TYR A 168 24.76 4.34 7.73
CA TYR A 168 24.70 4.16 6.28
C TYR A 168 23.34 4.57 5.72
N VAL A 169 22.23 4.12 6.30
CA VAL A 169 20.86 4.46 5.84
C VAL A 169 20.62 5.97 5.81
N HIS A 170 21.30 6.74 6.66
CA HIS A 170 21.24 8.20 6.70
C HIS A 170 22.38 8.92 5.97
N SER A 171 23.19 8.20 5.19
CA SER A 171 24.35 8.76 4.47
C SER A 171 24.01 9.16 3.04
N GLU A 172 24.76 10.14 2.51
CA GLU A 172 24.72 10.51 1.07
C GLU A 172 25.04 9.30 0.17
N GLU A 173 25.86 8.36 0.65
CA GLU A 173 26.21 7.15 -0.09
C GLU A 173 24.99 6.23 -0.32
N ALA A 174 24.15 6.05 0.69
CA ALA A 174 22.91 5.27 0.56
C ALA A 174 21.88 5.97 -0.34
N GLU A 175 21.77 7.29 -0.25
CA GLU A 175 20.90 8.08 -1.15
C GLU A 175 21.35 7.93 -2.61
N ASP A 176 22.65 8.02 -2.88
CA ASP A 176 23.20 7.83 -4.22
C ASP A 176 23.01 6.40 -4.75
N ALA A 177 23.21 5.39 -3.90
CA ALA A 177 22.98 3.99 -4.27
C ALA A 177 21.50 3.73 -4.60
N TYR A 178 20.58 4.27 -3.81
CA TYR A 178 19.15 4.19 -4.06
C TYR A 178 18.77 4.89 -5.38
N ARG A 179 19.28 6.10 -5.61
CA ARG A 179 19.05 6.84 -6.86
C ARG A 179 19.54 6.06 -8.08
N LEU A 180 20.76 5.52 -8.04
CA LEU A 180 21.34 4.74 -9.13
C LEU A 180 20.53 3.45 -9.39
N SER A 181 20.07 2.77 -8.33
CA SER A 181 19.22 1.58 -8.47
C SER A 181 17.89 1.92 -9.16
N ASN A 182 17.28 3.06 -8.81
CA ASN A 182 16.09 3.56 -9.50
C ASN A 182 16.38 3.89 -10.97
N GLU A 183 17.48 4.56 -11.28
CA GLU A 183 17.89 4.87 -12.67
C GLU A 183 18.08 3.58 -13.50
N GLU A 184 18.69 2.55 -12.91
CA GLU A 184 18.85 1.25 -13.57
C GLU A 184 17.50 0.57 -13.81
N ALA A 185 16.62 0.53 -12.81
CA ALA A 185 15.29 -0.04 -12.93
C ALA A 185 14.47 0.64 -14.05
N HIS A 186 14.53 1.97 -14.14
CA HIS A 186 13.91 2.73 -15.23
C HIS A 186 14.53 2.38 -16.59
N SER A 187 15.85 2.26 -16.69
CA SER A 187 16.54 1.88 -17.92
C SER A 187 16.13 0.48 -18.43
N ARG A 188 15.66 -0.37 -17.51
CA ARG A 188 15.19 -1.74 -17.76
C ARG A 188 13.67 -1.84 -17.95
N GLY A 189 12.96 -0.71 -17.94
CA GLY A 189 11.52 -0.65 -18.15
C GLY A 189 10.69 -1.14 -16.96
N VAL A 190 11.23 -1.12 -15.74
CA VAL A 190 10.50 -1.46 -14.50
C VAL A 190 9.90 -0.18 -13.91
N PHE A 191 8.57 -0.14 -13.74
CA PHE A 191 7.83 1.01 -13.19
C PHE A 191 6.50 0.63 -12.53
N GLY A 192 6.02 1.46 -11.59
CA GLY A 192 4.80 1.26 -10.78
C GLY A 192 3.49 1.73 -11.41
N ALA A 193 2.35 1.37 -10.80
CA ALA A 193 1.02 1.41 -11.42
C ALA A 193 0.27 2.77 -11.37
N PRO A 194 -0.57 3.10 -12.38
CA PRO A 194 -0.45 2.77 -13.80
C PRO A 194 0.22 3.93 -14.56
N ILE A 195 1.28 3.62 -15.30
CA ILE A 195 1.98 4.53 -16.21
C ILE A 195 1.92 3.95 -17.62
N MET A 196 1.65 4.79 -18.62
CA MET A 196 1.68 4.47 -20.04
C MET A 196 2.77 5.30 -20.72
N MET A 197 3.45 4.72 -21.72
CA MET A 197 4.48 5.40 -22.52
C MET A 197 3.93 5.66 -23.93
N ILE A 198 4.10 6.88 -24.44
CA ILE A 198 3.77 7.25 -25.83
C ILE A 198 4.98 7.92 -26.45
N GLY A 199 5.60 7.27 -27.42
CA GLY A 199 6.91 7.69 -27.91
C GLY A 199 7.94 7.68 -26.77
N GLU A 200 8.59 8.81 -26.53
CA GLU A 200 9.55 8.99 -25.42
C GLU A 200 8.91 9.62 -24.17
N GLU A 201 7.61 9.96 -24.20
CA GLU A 201 6.93 10.69 -23.13
C GLU A 201 6.17 9.76 -22.18
N MET A 202 6.26 10.05 -20.88
CA MET A 202 5.68 9.27 -19.79
C MET A 202 4.36 9.88 -19.30
N TRP A 203 3.31 9.06 -19.20
CA TRP A 203 1.95 9.48 -18.83
C TRP A 203 1.42 8.65 -17.65
N TRP A 204 0.75 9.28 -16.68
CA TRP A 204 0.20 8.61 -15.49
C TRP A 204 -1.33 8.50 -15.53
N GLY A 205 -1.87 7.38 -15.04
CA GLY A 205 -3.28 7.22 -14.65
C GLY A 205 -4.16 6.49 -15.67
N SER A 206 -4.92 5.49 -15.22
CA SER A 206 -6.00 4.86 -16.02
C SER A 206 -7.21 5.80 -16.16
N ASP A 207 -7.36 6.73 -15.23
CA ASP A 207 -8.39 7.77 -15.16
C ASP A 207 -8.18 8.90 -16.18
N ARG A 208 -7.04 8.90 -16.90
CA ARG A 208 -6.63 9.99 -17.80
C ARG A 208 -6.54 9.61 -19.28
N LEU A 209 -7.10 8.47 -19.67
CA LEU A 209 -7.17 8.04 -21.07
C LEU A 209 -7.80 9.11 -21.99
N PHE A 210 -8.70 9.95 -21.47
CA PHE A 210 -9.30 11.03 -22.24
C PHE A 210 -8.32 12.16 -22.61
N PHE A 211 -7.33 12.47 -21.77
CA PHE A 211 -6.27 13.43 -22.11
C PHE A 211 -5.33 12.86 -23.18
N LEU A 212 -5.11 11.54 -23.14
CA LEU A 212 -4.37 10.84 -24.18
C LEU A 212 -5.11 10.90 -25.53
N ASP A 213 -6.41 10.61 -25.55
CA ASP A 213 -7.23 10.73 -26.75
C ASP A 213 -7.21 12.16 -27.32
N GLU A 214 -7.27 13.18 -26.44
CA GLU A 214 -7.17 14.59 -26.84
C GLU A 214 -5.80 14.92 -27.46
N TYR A 215 -4.70 14.47 -26.84
CA TYR A 215 -3.34 14.66 -27.38
C TYR A 215 -3.17 14.02 -28.76
N LEU A 216 -3.54 12.74 -28.91
CA LEU A 216 -3.42 12.02 -30.19
C LEU A 216 -4.30 12.64 -31.29
N SER A 217 -5.46 13.19 -30.92
CA SER A 217 -6.36 13.88 -31.86
C SER A 217 -5.85 15.27 -32.26
N SER A 218 -4.85 15.81 -31.56
CA SER A 218 -4.28 17.15 -31.79
C SER A 218 -2.96 17.16 -32.60
N GLN A 219 -2.42 15.98 -32.93
CA GLN A 219 -1.23 15.79 -33.76
C GLN A 219 -1.53 15.81 -35.26
#